data_AF-A0A3B0YM59-F1
#
_entry.id   AF-A0A3B0YM59-F1
#
_cell.length_a   1.000
_cell.length_b   1.000
_cell.length_c   1.000
_cell.angle_alpha   90.00
_cell.angle_beta   90.00
_cell.angle_gamma   90.00
#
_symmetry.space_group_name_H-M   'P 1'
#
loop_
_entity.id
_entity.type
_entity.pdbx_description
1 polymer ?
#
loop_
_entity_poly.entity_id
_entity_poly.type
_entity_poly.pdbx_seq_one_letter_code
_entity_poly.pdbx_strand_id
1 'polypeptide(L)'
;MKKITAIIILLFFVQWWLADPTISVPTNDVTFSYIVKYTEASNKNDLLPMLVALHGNGDTTENFYATALDELSVPVRMILLEGPIPKGTGNAWPWSPEDFKQYGEAVNEAVELLADKYPTTLKPVLLGFSGGGMMAYYQAVKHGSSYSYIFPISGKLSKDLLGDDLSSPGARVHAFHGKKDNVLSVSGGRNAVKLLTSMGINASLTEFDGGHLGIFKSMKTDITHAVEKKILSLN
;
A
#
# COMPACT_ATOMS: atom_id res chain seq x y z
N MET A 1 5.81 -9.70 -51.56
CA MET A 1 5.14 -9.13 -50.37
C MET A 1 4.84 -10.24 -49.35
N LYS A 2 5.81 -10.71 -48.55
CA LYS A 2 5.60 -11.75 -47.51
C LYS A 2 6.51 -11.61 -46.27
N LYS A 3 7.18 -10.47 -46.07
CA LYS A 3 8.11 -10.25 -44.94
C LYS A 3 7.62 -9.28 -43.86
N ILE A 4 6.42 -8.71 -44.01
CA ILE A 4 5.89 -7.69 -43.09
C ILE A 4 5.04 -8.32 -41.96
N THR A 5 4.48 -9.51 -42.17
CA THR A 5 3.55 -10.14 -41.21
C THR A 5 4.25 -10.70 -39.95
N ALA A 6 5.52 -11.13 -40.04
CA ALA A 6 6.25 -11.71 -38.91
C ALA A 6 6.73 -10.66 -37.88
N ILE A 7 7.00 -9.42 -38.33
CA ILE A 7 7.48 -8.33 -37.46
C ILE A 7 6.33 -7.78 -36.60
N ILE A 8 5.12 -7.73 -37.14
CA ILE A 8 3.92 -7.24 -36.42
C ILE A 8 3.57 -8.22 -35.29
N ILE A 9 3.60 -9.54 -35.54
CA ILE A 9 3.33 -10.54 -34.51
C ILE A 9 4.36 -10.46 -33.38
N LEU A 10 5.65 -10.30 -33.69
CA LEU A 10 6.70 -10.17 -32.67
C LEU A 10 6.54 -8.90 -31.81
N LEU A 11 6.11 -7.77 -32.39
CA LEU A 11 5.84 -6.54 -31.64
C LEU A 11 4.62 -6.67 -30.70
N PHE A 12 3.56 -7.35 -31.12
CA PHE A 12 2.41 -7.64 -30.25
C PHE A 12 2.77 -8.58 -29.09
N PHE A 13 3.65 -9.56 -29.31
CA PHE A 13 4.14 -10.45 -28.24
C PHE A 13 5.08 -9.74 -27.26
N VAL A 14 5.88 -8.76 -27.70
CA VAL A 14 6.77 -7.99 -26.83
C VAL A 14 6.00 -6.96 -25.99
N GLN A 15 4.97 -6.33 -26.53
CA GLN A 15 4.12 -5.39 -25.76
C GLN A 15 3.40 -6.07 -24.60
N TRP A 16 2.99 -7.33 -24.74
CA TRP A 16 2.27 -8.05 -23.69
C TRP A 16 3.17 -8.46 -22.52
N TRP A 17 4.49 -8.52 -22.74
CA TRP A 17 5.48 -8.83 -21.70
C TRP A 17 5.93 -7.61 -20.89
N LEU A 18 5.61 -6.40 -21.35
CA LEU A 18 5.96 -5.14 -20.70
C LEU A 18 4.80 -4.52 -19.89
N ALA A 19 3.60 -5.10 -19.95
CA ALA A 19 2.48 -4.62 -19.16
C ALA A 19 2.61 -5.15 -17.72
N ASP A 20 2.47 -4.24 -16.75
CA ASP A 20 2.39 -4.62 -15.35
C ASP A 20 1.26 -5.63 -15.14
N PRO A 21 1.46 -6.66 -14.31
CA PRO A 21 0.41 -7.62 -14.01
C PRO A 21 -0.77 -6.91 -13.36
N THR A 22 -1.97 -7.44 -13.63
CA THR A 22 -3.22 -6.94 -13.04
C THR A 22 -3.85 -7.98 -12.13
N ILE A 23 -4.68 -7.52 -11.20
CA ILE A 23 -5.58 -8.32 -10.38
C ILE A 23 -6.97 -7.70 -10.43
N SER A 24 -7.95 -8.49 -10.89
CA SER A 24 -9.35 -8.08 -10.94
C SER A 24 -10.06 -8.64 -9.73
N VAL A 25 -10.79 -7.78 -9.00
CA VAL A 25 -11.58 -8.19 -7.83
C VAL A 25 -13.00 -8.56 -8.27
N PRO A 26 -13.44 -9.82 -8.03
CA PRO A 26 -14.75 -10.29 -8.45
C PRO A 26 -15.95 -9.55 -7.85
N THR A 27 -15.83 -8.96 -6.66
CA THR A 27 -17.02 -8.42 -5.97
C THR A 27 -17.54 -7.12 -6.54
N ASN A 28 -16.68 -6.29 -7.14
CA ASN A 28 -17.09 -4.97 -7.64
C ASN A 28 -16.36 -4.51 -8.92
N ASP A 29 -15.80 -5.47 -9.67
CA ASP A 29 -15.17 -5.30 -11.00
C ASP A 29 -14.00 -4.31 -11.06
N VAL A 30 -13.47 -3.89 -9.91
CA VAL A 30 -12.25 -3.07 -9.86
C VAL A 30 -11.07 -3.92 -10.29
N THR A 31 -10.14 -3.34 -11.06
CA THR A 31 -8.89 -3.99 -11.45
C THR A 31 -7.72 -3.10 -11.07
N PHE A 32 -6.73 -3.66 -10.38
CA PHE A 32 -5.50 -2.98 -10.01
C PHE A 32 -4.33 -3.51 -10.84
N SER A 33 -3.54 -2.60 -11.42
CA SER A 33 -2.17 -2.91 -11.83
C SER A 33 -1.26 -2.98 -10.60
N TYR A 34 -0.22 -3.78 -10.65
CA TYR A 34 0.79 -3.83 -9.59
C TYR A 34 2.14 -4.28 -10.13
N ILE A 35 3.19 -4.02 -9.35
CA ILE A 35 4.52 -4.61 -9.58
C ILE A 35 4.90 -5.49 -8.39
N VAL A 36 5.79 -6.45 -8.63
CA VAL A 36 6.36 -7.31 -7.60
C VAL A 36 7.86 -7.12 -7.53
N LYS A 37 8.39 -6.83 -6.34
CA LYS A 37 9.81 -6.68 -6.07
C LYS A 37 10.23 -7.61 -4.93
N TYR A 38 11.50 -7.96 -4.90
CA TYR A 38 12.10 -8.84 -3.91
C TYR A 38 13.42 -8.22 -3.45
N THR A 39 13.72 -8.32 -2.15
CA THR A 39 14.99 -7.86 -1.57
C THR A 39 16.13 -8.82 -1.84
N GLU A 40 15.85 -10.13 -1.87
CA GLU A 40 16.79 -11.17 -2.30
C GLU A 40 16.31 -11.83 -3.60
N ALA A 41 17.22 -12.50 -4.33
CA ALA A 41 16.89 -13.28 -5.52
C ALA A 41 16.15 -14.57 -5.14
N SER A 42 14.97 -14.43 -4.56
CA SER A 42 14.07 -15.51 -4.20
C SER A 42 13.22 -15.94 -5.40
N ASN A 43 13.00 -17.23 -5.51
CA ASN A 43 12.08 -17.78 -6.47
C ASN A 43 10.67 -17.22 -6.21
N LYS A 44 9.91 -16.93 -7.27
CA LYS A 44 8.52 -16.45 -7.17
C LYS A 44 7.64 -17.33 -6.27
N ASN A 45 7.96 -18.61 -6.13
CA ASN A 45 7.21 -19.60 -5.35
C ASN A 45 7.71 -19.74 -3.89
N ASP A 46 8.75 -19.02 -3.49
CA ASP A 46 9.25 -19.10 -2.12
C ASP A 46 8.22 -18.55 -1.14
N LEU A 47 8.14 -19.19 0.03
CA LEU A 47 7.32 -18.71 1.13
C LEU A 47 8.05 -17.55 1.81
N LEU A 48 7.58 -16.32 1.61
CA LEU A 48 8.19 -15.09 2.11
C LEU A 48 7.14 -14.19 2.76
N PRO A 49 7.48 -13.42 3.80
CA PRO A 49 6.61 -12.34 4.25
C PRO A 49 6.23 -11.42 3.09
N MET A 50 4.98 -10.97 3.09
CA MET A 50 4.48 -10.03 2.10
C MET A 50 4.35 -8.62 2.68
N LEU A 51 4.91 -7.64 1.97
CA LEU A 51 4.64 -6.21 2.15
C LEU A 51 3.81 -5.70 0.98
N VAL A 52 2.58 -5.28 1.25
CA VAL A 52 1.76 -4.54 0.29
C VAL A 52 2.01 -3.05 0.49
N ALA A 53 2.30 -2.33 -0.58
CA ALA A 53 2.60 -0.90 -0.51
C ALA A 53 1.68 -0.07 -1.42
N LEU A 54 1.16 1.03 -0.86
CA LEU A 54 0.26 1.96 -1.53
C LEU A 54 0.94 3.33 -1.69
N HIS A 55 1.21 3.74 -2.93
CA HIS A 55 1.92 4.97 -3.22
C HIS A 55 1.09 6.24 -2.93
N GLY A 56 1.74 7.41 -2.97
CA GLY A 56 1.08 8.70 -2.83
C GLY A 56 0.26 9.10 -4.06
N ASN A 57 -0.74 9.97 -3.88
CA ASN A 57 -1.56 10.45 -4.99
C ASN A 57 -0.72 11.26 -6.01
N GLY A 58 -0.75 10.83 -7.27
CA GLY A 58 0.03 11.39 -8.38
C GLY A 58 1.36 10.67 -8.65
N ASP A 59 1.66 9.63 -7.89
CA ASP A 59 2.90 8.84 -7.98
C ASP A 59 2.69 7.54 -8.80
N THR A 60 3.78 6.83 -9.09
CA THR A 60 3.78 5.49 -9.71
C THR A 60 4.32 4.44 -8.76
N THR A 61 3.99 3.17 -9.00
CA THR A 61 4.51 2.05 -8.21
C THR A 61 6.05 1.98 -8.28
N GLU A 62 6.65 2.14 -9.47
CA GLU A 62 8.10 2.10 -9.65
C GLU A 62 8.83 3.26 -8.93
N ASN A 63 8.30 4.49 -9.01
CA ASN A 63 8.90 5.61 -8.30
C ASN A 63 8.74 5.47 -6.78
N PHE A 64 7.60 4.97 -6.31
CA PHE A 64 7.40 4.74 -4.88
C PHE A 64 8.33 3.65 -4.34
N TYR A 65 8.55 2.57 -5.10
CA TYR A 65 9.58 1.59 -4.77
C TYR A 65 10.96 2.24 -4.63
N ALA A 66 11.40 2.96 -5.68
CA ALA A 66 12.74 3.53 -5.76
C ALA A 66 13.02 4.63 -4.71
N THR A 67 11.98 5.25 -4.16
CA THR A 67 12.13 6.37 -3.22
C THR A 67 11.85 5.98 -1.77
N ALA A 68 11.01 4.96 -1.52
CA ALA A 68 10.56 4.60 -0.18
C ALA A 68 11.04 3.23 0.30
N LEU A 69 11.22 2.26 -0.60
CA LEU A 69 11.36 0.84 -0.23
C LEU A 69 12.68 0.20 -0.69
N ASP A 70 13.48 0.92 -1.48
CA ASP A 70 14.79 0.50 -2.01
C ASP A 70 15.85 0.26 -0.93
N GLU A 71 15.61 0.68 0.32
CA GLU A 71 16.49 0.41 1.47
C GLU A 71 16.11 -0.86 2.25
N LEU A 72 14.99 -1.53 1.93
CA LEU A 72 14.63 -2.79 2.58
C LEU A 72 15.65 -3.87 2.26
N SER A 73 16.15 -4.54 3.30
CA SER A 73 17.27 -5.48 3.24
C SER A 73 16.97 -6.86 3.82
N VAL A 74 15.80 -7.04 4.46
CA VAL A 74 15.34 -8.33 4.97
C VAL A 74 14.58 -9.13 3.91
N PRO A 75 14.55 -10.47 3.94
CA PRO A 75 13.79 -11.28 2.99
C PRO A 75 12.29 -10.93 3.01
N VAL A 76 11.79 -10.35 1.91
CA VAL A 76 10.38 -9.94 1.77
C VAL A 76 9.97 -9.89 0.29
N ARG A 77 8.72 -10.28 0.02
CA ARG A 77 8.04 -10.00 -1.25
C ARG A 77 7.26 -8.70 -1.13
N MET A 78 7.59 -7.71 -1.95
CA MET A 78 6.89 -6.43 -2.03
C MET A 78 5.91 -6.45 -3.19
N ILE A 79 4.64 -6.16 -2.91
CA ILE A 79 3.62 -5.95 -3.94
C ILE A 79 3.16 -4.50 -3.85
N LEU A 80 3.43 -3.72 -4.89
CA LEU A 80 3.05 -2.32 -4.95
C LEU A 80 1.81 -2.18 -5.83
N LEU A 81 0.67 -1.86 -5.22
CA LEU A 81 -0.58 -1.63 -5.95
C LEU A 81 -0.59 -0.22 -6.53
N GLU A 82 -1.03 -0.13 -7.79
CA GLU A 82 -1.30 1.15 -8.43
C GLU A 82 -2.71 1.65 -8.05
N GLY A 83 -2.82 2.92 -7.70
CA GLY A 83 -4.13 3.55 -7.46
C GLY A 83 -5.04 3.47 -8.69
N PRO A 84 -6.37 3.36 -8.53
CA PRO A 84 -7.27 3.13 -9.65
C PRO A 84 -7.63 4.41 -10.43
N ILE A 85 -7.26 5.60 -9.93
CA ILE A 85 -7.68 6.89 -10.48
C ILE A 85 -6.47 7.59 -11.13
N PRO A 86 -6.46 7.84 -12.45
CA PRO A 86 -5.40 8.59 -13.09
C PRO A 86 -5.23 10.00 -12.50
N LYS A 87 -3.98 10.38 -12.18
CA LYS A 87 -3.66 11.69 -11.62
C LYS A 87 -2.26 12.15 -12.03
N GLY A 88 -2.20 13.19 -12.85
CA GLY A 88 -0.92 13.73 -13.32
C GLY A 88 -0.15 12.69 -14.14
N THR A 89 1.09 12.41 -13.75
CA THR A 89 1.95 11.39 -14.41
C THR A 89 1.78 9.99 -13.82
N GLY A 90 0.95 9.83 -12.79
CA GLY A 90 0.73 8.56 -12.11
C GLY A 90 -0.73 8.38 -11.73
N ASN A 91 -0.97 7.78 -10.58
CA ASN A 91 -2.30 7.38 -10.14
C ASN A 91 -2.61 7.85 -8.71
N ALA A 92 -3.85 7.70 -8.30
CA ALA A 92 -4.34 8.15 -7.02
C ALA A 92 -5.38 7.21 -6.42
N TRP A 93 -5.53 7.35 -5.11
CA TRP A 93 -6.54 6.71 -4.30
C TRP A 93 -7.76 7.63 -4.15
N PRO A 94 -8.95 7.05 -3.97
CA PRO A 94 -10.18 7.81 -3.77
C PRO A 94 -10.16 8.67 -2.51
N TRP A 95 -11.08 9.65 -2.46
CA TRP A 95 -11.15 10.63 -1.38
C TRP A 95 -12.57 10.91 -0.84
N SER A 96 -13.61 10.30 -1.41
CA SER A 96 -15.00 10.43 -0.93
C SER A 96 -15.41 9.22 -0.08
N PRO A 97 -16.35 9.35 0.88
CA PRO A 97 -16.83 8.22 1.69
C PRO A 97 -17.31 7.03 0.86
N GLU A 98 -18.11 7.28 -0.18
CA GLU A 98 -18.68 6.24 -1.05
C GLU A 98 -17.56 5.50 -1.79
N ASP A 99 -16.59 6.23 -2.33
CA ASP A 99 -15.44 5.64 -3.01
C ASP A 99 -14.56 4.85 -2.02
N PHE A 100 -14.36 5.35 -0.80
CA PHE A 100 -13.58 4.63 0.22
C PHE A 100 -14.19 3.27 0.54
N LYS A 101 -15.52 3.16 0.58
CA LYS A 101 -16.20 1.88 0.74
C LYS A 101 -15.91 0.92 -0.41
N GLN A 102 -16.22 1.35 -1.64
CA GLN A 102 -16.03 0.49 -2.82
C GLN A 102 -14.56 0.07 -3.00
N TYR A 103 -13.64 1.04 -2.97
CA TYR A 103 -12.23 0.76 -3.23
C TYR A 103 -11.51 0.19 -2.01
N GLY A 104 -11.96 0.43 -0.79
CA GLY A 104 -11.41 -0.22 0.40
C GLY A 104 -11.73 -1.72 0.43
N GLU A 105 -12.97 -2.08 0.09
CA GLU A 105 -13.38 -3.47 -0.15
C GLU A 105 -12.52 -4.11 -1.25
N ALA A 106 -12.36 -3.41 -2.39
CA ALA A 106 -11.54 -3.87 -3.50
C ALA A 106 -10.06 -4.04 -3.13
N VAL A 107 -9.47 -3.10 -2.38
CA VAL A 107 -8.07 -3.21 -1.92
C VAL A 107 -7.91 -4.42 -1.00
N ASN A 108 -8.87 -4.68 -0.11
CA ASN A 108 -8.79 -5.85 0.76
C ASN A 108 -8.84 -7.15 -0.05
N GLU A 109 -9.83 -7.29 -0.94
CA GLU A 109 -9.97 -8.51 -1.74
C GLU A 109 -8.77 -8.72 -2.68
N ALA A 110 -8.24 -7.64 -3.28
CA ALA A 110 -7.01 -7.73 -4.07
C ALA A 110 -5.84 -8.27 -3.24
N VAL A 111 -5.69 -7.83 -1.99
CA VAL A 111 -4.64 -8.33 -1.08
C VAL A 111 -4.84 -9.81 -0.76
N GLU A 112 -6.07 -10.26 -0.50
CA GLU A 112 -6.37 -11.67 -0.25
C GLU A 112 -6.04 -12.54 -1.47
N LEU A 113 -6.49 -12.13 -2.67
CA LEU A 113 -6.17 -12.81 -3.92
C LEU A 113 -4.67 -12.83 -4.22
N LEU A 114 -3.95 -11.75 -3.89
CA LEU A 114 -2.50 -11.69 -4.06
C LEU A 114 -1.77 -12.58 -3.04
N ALA A 115 -2.27 -12.70 -1.82
CA ALA A 115 -1.73 -13.61 -0.81
C ALA A 115 -1.91 -15.08 -1.21
N ASP A 116 -3.02 -15.42 -1.88
CA ASP A 116 -3.25 -16.74 -2.46
C ASP A 116 -2.34 -16.99 -3.68
N LYS A 117 -2.14 -15.98 -4.52
CA LYS A 117 -1.28 -16.06 -5.72
C LYS A 117 0.21 -16.14 -5.37
N TYR A 118 0.64 -15.48 -4.31
CA TYR A 118 2.03 -15.37 -3.88
C TYR A 118 2.17 -15.85 -2.42
N PRO A 119 2.62 -17.09 -2.19
CA PRO A 119 2.67 -17.68 -0.86
C PRO A 119 3.37 -16.79 0.18
N THR A 120 2.70 -16.52 1.31
CA THR A 120 3.20 -15.68 2.40
C THR A 120 3.21 -16.42 3.74
N THR A 121 4.23 -16.16 4.58
CA THR A 121 4.42 -16.86 5.88
C THR A 121 3.29 -16.56 6.87
N LEU A 122 2.83 -15.31 6.89
CA LEU A 122 1.70 -14.81 7.68
C LEU A 122 0.89 -13.81 6.85
N LYS A 123 -0.16 -13.25 7.46
CA LYS A 123 -0.96 -12.17 6.85
C LYS A 123 -0.05 -11.01 6.41
N PRO A 124 -0.31 -10.38 5.25
CA PRO A 124 0.51 -9.30 4.75
C PRO A 124 0.69 -8.14 5.73
N VAL A 125 1.80 -7.43 5.59
CA VAL A 125 2.00 -6.08 6.15
C VAL A 125 1.52 -5.08 5.12
N LEU A 126 0.83 -4.01 5.54
CA LEU A 126 0.43 -2.92 4.66
C LEU A 126 1.21 -1.65 4.99
N LEU A 127 1.72 -0.95 3.99
CA LEU A 127 2.32 0.37 4.10
C LEU A 127 1.66 1.30 3.10
N GLY A 128 1.34 2.53 3.51
CA GLY A 128 0.74 3.50 2.60
C GLY A 128 1.22 4.92 2.86
N PHE A 129 1.48 5.68 1.81
CA PHE A 129 1.90 7.09 1.91
C PHE A 129 0.83 8.05 1.37
N SER A 130 0.60 9.17 2.06
CA SER A 130 -0.33 10.25 1.62
C SER A 130 -1.73 9.69 1.34
N GLY A 131 -2.22 9.72 0.09
CA GLY A 131 -3.48 9.05 -0.31
C GLY A 131 -3.49 7.54 0.00
N GLY A 132 -2.40 6.83 -0.27
CA GLY A 132 -2.23 5.44 0.13
C GLY A 132 -2.19 5.29 1.66
N GLY A 133 -1.72 6.29 2.39
CA GLY A 133 -1.75 6.35 3.86
C GLY A 133 -3.16 6.54 4.41
N MET A 134 -4.00 7.33 3.74
CA MET A 134 -5.43 7.43 4.06
C MET A 134 -6.13 6.09 3.86
N MET A 135 -5.84 5.40 2.75
CA MET A 135 -6.34 4.05 2.49
C MET A 135 -5.84 3.03 3.53
N ALA A 136 -4.56 3.10 3.93
CA ALA A 136 -4.03 2.23 4.98
C ALA A 136 -4.75 2.41 6.33
N TYR A 137 -5.07 3.65 6.72
CA TYR A 137 -5.91 3.88 7.90
C TYR A 137 -7.32 3.30 7.74
N TYR A 138 -7.93 3.43 6.57
CA TYR A 138 -9.25 2.85 6.29
C TYR A 138 -9.22 1.31 6.44
N GLN A 139 -8.22 0.67 5.82
CA GLN A 139 -8.01 -0.78 5.93
C GLN A 139 -7.84 -1.20 7.39
N ALA A 140 -7.16 -0.44 8.23
CA ALA A 140 -7.00 -0.79 9.64
C ALA A 140 -8.32 -0.87 10.42
N VAL A 141 -9.31 -0.04 10.05
CA VAL A 141 -10.62 -0.01 10.71
C VAL A 141 -11.56 -1.07 10.12
N LYS A 142 -11.62 -1.17 8.79
CA LYS A 142 -12.63 -1.97 8.09
C LYS A 142 -12.17 -3.38 7.74
N HIS A 143 -10.88 -3.59 7.59
CA HIS A 143 -10.27 -4.83 7.10
C HIS A 143 -9.01 -5.21 7.88
N GLY A 144 -8.87 -4.74 9.12
CA GLY A 144 -7.67 -4.95 9.94
C GLY A 144 -7.38 -6.43 10.18
N SER A 145 -8.39 -7.29 10.16
CA SER A 145 -8.23 -8.74 10.24
C SER A 145 -7.39 -9.35 9.13
N SER A 146 -7.24 -8.71 7.97
CA SER A 146 -6.52 -9.24 6.81
C SER A 146 -5.02 -8.94 6.83
N TYR A 147 -4.54 -8.18 7.83
CA TYR A 147 -3.16 -7.73 7.92
C TYR A 147 -2.52 -8.10 9.28
N SER A 148 -1.21 -8.34 9.28
CA SER A 148 -0.44 -8.49 10.52
C SER A 148 -0.11 -7.14 11.15
N TYR A 149 0.27 -6.18 10.32
CA TYR A 149 0.64 -4.82 10.70
C TYR A 149 0.30 -3.84 9.58
N ILE A 150 0.00 -2.60 9.97
CA ILE A 150 -0.30 -1.51 9.03
C ILE A 150 0.52 -0.27 9.41
N PHE A 151 1.14 0.34 8.40
CA PHE A 151 1.98 1.55 8.50
C PHE A 151 1.40 2.68 7.65
N PRO A 152 0.46 3.47 8.18
CA PRO A 152 0.00 4.69 7.54
C PRO A 152 1.04 5.80 7.70
N ILE A 153 1.48 6.39 6.59
CA ILE A 153 2.54 7.41 6.57
C ILE A 153 1.98 8.70 5.95
N SER A 154 2.07 9.80 6.69
CA SER A 154 1.58 11.13 6.28
C SER A 154 0.13 11.11 5.76
N GLY A 155 -0.72 10.27 6.35
CA GLY A 155 -2.13 10.12 6.00
C GLY A 155 -3.05 10.77 7.04
N LYS A 156 -4.36 10.76 6.77
CA LYS A 156 -5.41 11.14 7.72
C LYS A 156 -6.62 10.23 7.53
N LEU A 157 -7.44 10.12 8.57
CA LEU A 157 -8.74 9.47 8.50
C LEU A 157 -9.67 10.16 9.48
N SER A 158 -10.91 10.38 9.04
CA SER A 158 -11.99 10.94 9.83
C SER A 158 -13.20 10.02 9.76
N LYS A 159 -14.08 10.13 10.76
CA LYS A 159 -15.20 9.18 10.94
C LYS A 159 -16.18 9.19 9.76
N ASP A 160 -16.36 10.34 9.11
CA ASP A 160 -17.20 10.50 7.93
C ASP A 160 -16.76 9.64 6.74
N LEU A 161 -15.46 9.33 6.63
CA LEU A 161 -14.94 8.45 5.57
C LEU A 161 -15.22 6.97 5.81
N LEU A 162 -15.65 6.57 7.00
CA LEU A 162 -15.86 5.16 7.34
C LEU A 162 -17.21 4.62 6.88
N GLY A 163 -18.22 5.46 6.66
CA GLY A 163 -19.60 4.99 6.49
C GLY A 163 -20.12 4.23 7.73
N ASP A 164 -21.25 3.53 7.56
CA ASP A 164 -22.01 2.94 8.68
C ASP A 164 -21.63 1.48 9.01
N ASP A 165 -20.78 0.84 8.20
CA ASP A 165 -20.48 -0.59 8.39
C ASP A 165 -19.66 -0.88 9.66
N LEU A 166 -19.77 -2.12 10.12
CA LEU A 166 -19.01 -2.62 11.27
C LEU A 166 -17.49 -2.56 11.02
N SER A 167 -16.74 -2.25 12.07
CA SER A 167 -15.27 -2.35 12.06
C SER A 167 -14.82 -3.81 12.14
N SER A 168 -13.76 -4.17 11.43
CA SER A 168 -13.08 -5.46 11.55
C SER A 168 -11.63 -5.26 12.05
N PRO A 169 -11.42 -4.91 13.32
CA PRO A 169 -10.08 -4.68 13.86
C PRO A 169 -9.28 -6.00 13.91
N GLY A 170 -7.96 -5.92 13.72
CA GLY A 170 -7.09 -7.10 13.83
C GLY A 170 -5.60 -6.78 13.79
N ALA A 171 -5.20 -5.88 12.89
CA ALA A 171 -3.82 -5.45 12.75
C ALA A 171 -3.39 -4.47 13.85
N ARG A 172 -2.10 -4.49 14.18
CA ARG A 172 -1.43 -3.40 14.91
C ARG A 172 -1.06 -2.29 13.94
N VAL A 173 -1.23 -1.04 14.38
CA VAL A 173 -0.99 0.14 13.55
C VAL A 173 0.17 0.96 14.13
N HIS A 174 1.14 1.29 13.30
CA HIS A 174 2.21 2.21 13.65
C HIS A 174 2.34 3.28 12.56
N ALA A 175 1.82 4.46 12.84
CA ALA A 175 1.79 5.55 11.88
C ALA A 175 3.01 6.46 12.01
N PHE A 176 3.35 7.15 10.92
CA PHE A 176 4.39 8.17 10.88
C PHE A 176 3.86 9.47 10.29
N HIS A 177 4.21 10.63 10.86
CA HIS A 177 3.75 11.92 10.32
C HIS A 177 4.72 13.07 10.63
N GLY A 178 5.01 13.88 9.61
CA GLY A 178 5.87 15.07 9.77
C GLY A 178 5.15 16.21 10.50
N LYS A 179 5.75 16.77 11.56
CA LYS A 179 5.19 17.88 12.35
C LYS A 179 4.93 19.15 11.53
N LYS A 180 5.66 19.34 10.43
CA LYS A 180 5.60 20.50 9.54
C LYS A 180 4.93 20.18 8.20
N ASP A 181 4.16 19.09 8.15
CA ASP A 181 3.40 18.71 6.95
C ASP A 181 2.33 19.76 6.63
N ASN A 182 2.52 20.44 5.49
CA ASN A 182 1.63 21.48 4.98
C ASN A 182 0.65 20.98 3.91
N VAL A 183 0.69 19.69 3.56
CA VAL A 183 -0.23 19.05 2.62
C VAL A 183 -1.34 18.35 3.39
N LEU A 184 -0.96 17.52 4.35
CA LEU A 184 -1.86 16.86 5.29
C LEU A 184 -1.34 17.14 6.70
N SER A 185 -2.01 18.02 7.44
CA SER A 185 -1.53 18.43 8.75
C SER A 185 -1.34 17.24 9.70
N VAL A 186 -0.31 17.30 10.55
CA VAL A 186 -0.05 16.28 11.58
C VAL A 186 -1.24 16.02 12.50
N SER A 187 -2.11 17.02 12.70
CA SER A 187 -3.37 16.85 13.43
C SER A 187 -4.30 15.82 12.79
N GLY A 188 -4.28 15.65 11.46
CA GLY A 188 -5.02 14.61 10.75
C GLY A 188 -4.56 13.20 11.14
N GLY A 189 -3.24 12.97 11.21
CA GLY A 189 -2.67 11.71 11.69
C GLY A 189 -2.96 11.45 13.17
N ARG A 190 -2.82 12.48 14.02
CA ARG A 190 -3.20 12.40 15.45
C ARG A 190 -4.66 12.00 15.64
N ASN A 191 -5.56 12.64 14.88
CA ASN A 191 -6.99 12.36 14.95
C ASN A 191 -7.31 10.94 14.47
N ALA A 192 -6.65 10.47 13.41
CA ALA A 192 -6.79 9.10 12.92
C ALA A 192 -6.39 8.08 14.00
N VAL A 193 -5.21 8.23 14.62
CA VAL A 193 -4.76 7.32 15.69
C VAL A 193 -5.68 7.39 16.92
N LYS A 194 -6.19 8.58 17.28
CA LYS A 194 -7.19 8.72 18.35
C LYS A 194 -8.51 8.01 18.01
N LEU A 195 -8.95 8.07 16.76
CA LEU A 195 -10.14 7.35 16.30
C LEU A 195 -9.93 5.84 16.35
N LEU A 196 -8.80 5.33 15.85
CA LEU A 196 -8.48 3.90 15.89
C LEU A 196 -8.44 3.37 17.33
N THR A 197 -7.75 4.09 18.23
CA THR A 197 -7.65 3.70 19.64
C THR A 197 -9.00 3.73 20.37
N SER A 198 -9.89 4.69 20.05
CA SER A 198 -11.25 4.70 20.63
C SER A 198 -12.13 3.53 20.16
N MET A 199 -11.77 2.91 19.03
CA MET A 199 -12.40 1.68 18.51
C MET A 199 -11.69 0.40 19.00
N GLY A 200 -10.73 0.50 19.92
CA GLY A 200 -10.00 -0.64 20.48
C GLY A 200 -8.85 -1.16 19.61
N ILE A 201 -8.49 -0.47 18.53
CA ILE A 201 -7.36 -0.84 17.67
C ILE A 201 -6.05 -0.38 18.34
N ASN A 202 -5.07 -1.28 18.42
CA ASN A 202 -3.73 -0.94 18.91
C ASN A 202 -3.01 -0.08 17.85
N ALA A 203 -3.09 1.24 18.03
CA ALA A 203 -2.52 2.22 17.14
C ALA A 203 -1.58 3.18 17.88
N SER A 204 -0.49 3.55 17.21
CA SER A 204 0.50 4.50 17.71
C SER A 204 0.95 5.44 16.58
N LEU A 205 1.48 6.61 16.94
CA LEU A 205 1.98 7.61 16.01
C LEU A 205 3.40 8.04 16.40
N THR A 206 4.32 7.96 15.44
CA THR A 206 5.64 8.58 15.51
C THR A 206 5.62 9.88 14.73
N GLU A 207 5.81 10.99 15.43
CA GLU A 207 5.94 12.30 14.80
C GLU A 207 7.41 12.68 14.63
N PHE A 208 7.73 13.34 13.52
CA PHE A 208 9.11 13.73 13.24
C PHE A 208 9.25 15.15 12.74
N ASP A 209 10.46 15.71 12.89
CA ASP A 209 10.80 17.01 12.34
C ASP A 209 10.96 16.94 10.81
N GLY A 210 9.88 17.26 10.10
CA GLY A 210 9.84 17.24 8.65
C GLY A 210 8.48 17.64 8.10
N GLY A 211 8.42 17.93 6.79
CA GLY A 211 7.18 18.14 6.04
C GLY A 211 6.68 16.86 5.38
N HIS A 212 5.73 16.99 4.45
CA HIS A 212 5.06 15.85 3.79
C HIS A 212 6.03 14.84 3.19
N LEU A 213 7.07 15.34 2.49
CA LEU A 213 8.09 14.53 1.82
C LEU A 213 9.29 14.19 2.72
N GLY A 214 9.25 14.51 4.01
CA GLY A 214 10.34 14.20 4.95
C GLY A 214 10.59 12.70 5.11
N ILE A 215 9.59 11.89 4.76
CA ILE A 215 9.63 10.43 4.80
C ILE A 215 10.61 9.84 3.77
N PHE A 216 10.83 10.51 2.64
CA PHE A 216 11.81 10.10 1.62
C PHE A 216 13.21 10.64 1.89
N LYS A 217 13.39 11.32 3.03
CA LYS A 217 14.63 12.02 3.39
C LYS A 217 15.04 11.64 4.80
N SER A 218 14.69 12.47 5.79
CA SER A 218 15.18 12.34 7.16
C SER A 218 14.60 11.15 7.92
N MET A 219 13.47 10.60 7.48
CA MET A 219 12.74 9.55 8.19
C MET A 219 12.69 8.21 7.42
N LYS A 220 13.32 8.13 6.23
CA LYS A 220 13.27 6.95 5.37
C LYS A 220 13.83 5.72 6.08
N THR A 221 15.07 5.82 6.54
CA THR A 221 15.78 4.72 7.22
C THR A 221 15.08 4.27 8.50
N ASP A 222 14.54 5.19 9.30
CA ASP A 222 13.81 4.85 10.53
C ASP A 222 12.49 4.11 10.24
N ILE A 223 11.77 4.52 9.20
CA ILE A 223 10.57 3.81 8.71
C ILE A 223 10.97 2.42 8.19
N THR A 224 12.03 2.32 7.38
CA THR A 224 12.56 1.05 6.87
C THR A 224 12.84 0.09 8.04
N HIS A 225 13.63 0.51 9.03
CA HIS A 225 13.92 -0.31 10.20
C HIS A 225 12.67 -0.73 10.99
N ALA A 226 11.70 0.18 11.13
CA ALA A 226 10.44 -0.14 11.81
C ALA A 226 9.64 -1.22 11.06
N VAL A 227 9.60 -1.14 9.72
CA VAL A 227 8.95 -2.11 8.85
C VAL A 227 9.69 -3.45 8.86
N GLU A 228 11.01 -3.45 8.69
CA GLU A 228 11.86 -4.65 8.74
C GLU A 228 11.72 -5.40 10.05
N LYS A 229 11.74 -4.67 11.18
CA LYS A 229 11.54 -5.28 12.51
C LYS A 229 10.21 -6.03 12.60
N LYS A 230 9.16 -5.55 11.92
CA LYS A 230 7.87 -6.26 11.89
C LYS A 230 7.89 -7.42 10.93
N ILE A 231 8.45 -7.26 9.73
CA ILE A 231 8.63 -8.34 8.77
C ILE A 231 9.40 -9.52 9.40
N LEU A 232 10.52 -9.25 10.07
CA LEU A 232 11.32 -10.28 10.75
C LEU A 232 10.59 -10.97 11.89
N SER A 233 9.62 -10.30 12.52
CA SER A 233 8.76 -10.93 13.55
C SER A 233 7.68 -11.84 12.96
N LEU A 234 7.55 -11.91 11.64
CA LEU A 234 6.63 -12.77 10.90
C LEU A 234 7.30 -14.00 10.28
N ASN A 235 8.61 -14.17 10.51
CA ASN A 235 9.41 -15.32 10.09
C ASN A 235 9.56 -16.34 11.22
#